data_AF-A0A6N0ZDR2-F1
#
_entry.id   AF-A0A6N0ZDR2-F1
#
_cell.length_a   1.000
_cell.length_b   1.000
_cell.length_c   1.000
_cell.angle_alpha   90.00
_cell.angle_beta   90.00
_cell.angle_gamma   90.00
#
_symmetry.space_group_name_H-M   'P 1'
#
loop_
_entity.id
_entity.type
_entity.pdbx_description
1 polymer ?
#
loop_
_entity_poly.entity_id
_entity_poly.type
_entity_poly.pdbx_seq_one_letter_code
_entity_poly.pdbx_strand_id
1 'polypeptide(L)'
;MLDGVVTQLEAADLVLTFDADVFSFSAATTGSATSGFSLLAGQPLFLHDTLWQVELSLATPGVAVDGISGALIEVAFMIRQSAPLGASAILFASKAASDYVVPEQVGWINVTQGSIQPVPEPTSSTLVAMGLLALVGWSRRLR
;
A
#
# COMPACT_ATOMS: atom_id res chain seq x y z
N MET A 1 12.78 -10.02 -1.38
CA MET A 1 12.56 -11.46 -1.07
C MET A 1 13.85 -12.02 -0.50
N LEU A 2 13.81 -12.87 0.52
CA LEU A 2 15.00 -13.63 0.94
C LEU A 2 15.15 -14.85 0.01
N ASP A 3 16.35 -15.06 -0.52
CA ASP A 3 16.77 -16.40 -0.91
C ASP A 3 17.19 -17.12 0.39
N GLY A 4 16.83 -18.39 0.57
CA GLY A 4 17.11 -19.15 1.80
C GLY A 4 18.60 -19.44 2.07
N VAL A 5 19.50 -18.55 1.63
CA VAL A 5 20.96 -18.64 1.70
C VAL A 5 21.51 -17.69 2.78
N VAL A 6 20.72 -16.72 3.25
CA VAL A 6 21.09 -15.88 4.39
C VAL A 6 21.21 -16.75 5.64
N THR A 7 22.30 -16.59 6.38
CA THR A 7 22.55 -17.32 7.63
C THR A 7 22.79 -16.32 8.76
N GLN A 8 22.54 -16.76 9.99
CA GLN A 8 22.76 -15.97 11.21
C GLN A 8 21.96 -14.65 11.34
N LEU A 9 20.88 -14.46 10.57
CA LEU A 9 20.07 -13.25 10.60
C LEU A 9 19.55 -12.96 12.02
N GLU A 10 19.98 -11.84 12.60
CA GLU A 10 19.56 -11.39 13.93
C GLU A 10 18.71 -10.12 13.83
N ALA A 11 19.19 -9.11 13.10
CA ALA A 11 18.44 -7.89 12.83
C ALA A 11 18.80 -7.33 11.45
N ALA A 12 17.88 -6.60 10.82
CA ALA A 12 18.12 -5.91 9.57
C ALA A 12 17.46 -4.55 9.61
N ASP A 13 18.23 -3.52 9.30
CA ASP A 13 17.72 -2.17 9.10
C ASP A 13 17.57 -1.90 7.62
N LEU A 14 16.36 -1.53 7.23
CA LEU A 14 15.92 -1.47 5.86
C LEU A 14 15.34 -0.08 5.60
N VAL A 15 15.40 0.33 4.34
CA VAL A 15 14.84 1.58 3.85
C VAL A 15 13.94 1.30 2.67
N LEU A 16 12.79 1.97 2.68
CA LEU A 16 11.81 1.94 1.62
C LEU A 16 11.59 3.36 1.13
N THR A 17 11.95 3.63 -0.12
CA THR A 17 11.79 4.95 -0.75
C THR A 17 10.70 4.89 -1.80
N PHE A 18 9.82 5.87 -1.80
CA PHE A 18 8.66 5.94 -2.69
C PHE A 18 8.34 7.39 -3.06
N ASP A 19 7.63 7.56 -4.18
CA ASP A 19 7.12 8.84 -4.63
C ASP A 19 5.85 9.21 -3.85
N ALA A 20 5.91 10.29 -3.07
CA ALA A 20 4.81 10.77 -2.25
C ALA A 20 3.72 11.51 -3.02
N ASP A 21 3.92 11.86 -4.30
CA ASP A 21 2.82 12.32 -5.16
C ASP A 21 1.90 11.16 -5.55
N VAL A 22 2.44 9.93 -5.53
CA VAL A 22 1.72 8.71 -5.90
C VAL A 22 1.23 7.97 -4.66
N PHE A 23 2.08 7.79 -3.65
CA PHE A 23 1.81 6.92 -2.51
C PHE A 23 1.78 7.66 -1.18
N SER A 24 0.99 7.12 -0.25
CA SER A 24 1.09 7.39 1.18
C SER A 24 1.36 6.07 1.88
N PHE A 25 2.45 6.01 2.65
CA PHE A 25 2.72 4.86 3.51
C PHE A 25 1.58 4.71 4.53
N SER A 26 1.14 3.47 4.74
CA SER A 26 0.06 3.13 5.67
C SER A 26 0.56 2.25 6.81
N ALA A 27 1.16 1.11 6.49
CA ALA A 27 1.64 0.14 7.47
C ALA A 27 2.70 -0.79 6.88
N ALA A 28 3.47 -1.45 7.75
CA ALA A 28 4.33 -2.57 7.41
C ALA A 28 4.19 -3.69 8.45
N THR A 29 4.22 -4.94 7.99
CA THR A 29 4.14 -6.14 8.82
C THR A 29 5.19 -7.16 8.39
N THR A 30 5.55 -8.10 9.27
CA THR A 30 6.42 -9.22 8.92
C THR A 30 5.79 -10.04 7.79
N GLY A 31 6.61 -10.51 6.86
CA GLY A 31 6.18 -11.43 5.81
C GLY A 31 6.30 -12.90 6.23
N SER A 32 6.06 -13.80 5.28
CA SER A 32 6.08 -15.25 5.51
C SER A 32 7.44 -15.80 5.96
N ALA A 33 8.55 -15.20 5.54
CA ALA A 33 9.89 -15.65 5.90
C ALA A 33 10.34 -15.18 7.30
N THR A 34 9.64 -14.21 7.87
CA THR A 34 10.00 -13.53 9.13
C THR A 34 8.89 -13.69 10.16
N SER A 35 8.09 -14.75 10.04
CA SER A 35 7.07 -15.08 11.02
C SER A 35 7.71 -15.22 12.42
N GLY A 36 7.17 -14.47 13.39
CA GLY A 36 7.69 -14.43 14.76
C GLY A 36 8.82 -13.41 15.00
N PHE A 37 9.24 -12.66 13.99
CA PHE A 37 10.14 -11.53 14.15
C PHE A 37 9.38 -10.31 14.66
N SER A 38 10.11 -9.35 15.24
CA SER A 38 9.60 -8.02 15.54
C SER A 38 9.91 -7.08 14.39
N LEU A 39 8.94 -6.30 13.96
CA LEU A 39 9.11 -5.24 12.95
C LEU A 39 8.68 -3.90 13.53
N LEU A 40 9.56 -2.91 13.43
CA LEU A 40 9.27 -1.52 13.73
C LEU A 40 9.35 -0.70 12.44
N ALA A 41 8.27 0.01 12.11
CA ALA A 41 8.27 0.97 11.01
C ALA A 41 8.36 2.40 11.56
N GLY A 42 9.31 3.16 11.04
CA GLY A 42 9.47 4.57 11.33
C GLY A 42 8.39 5.44 10.68
N GLN A 43 8.44 6.74 10.97
CA GLN A 43 7.61 7.72 10.27
C GLN A 43 8.20 8.02 8.88
N PRO A 44 7.37 8.30 7.87
CA PRO A 44 7.85 8.77 6.58
C PRO A 44 8.64 10.08 6.72
N LEU A 45 9.82 10.11 6.10
CA LEU A 45 10.74 11.24 6.08
C LEU A 45 10.88 11.75 4.65
N PHE A 46 10.82 13.07 4.49
CA PHE A 46 11.11 13.71 3.21
C PHE A 46 12.60 13.60 2.88
N LEU A 47 12.92 13.20 1.64
CA LEU A 47 14.30 13.21 1.13
C LEU A 47 14.54 14.46 0.27
N HIS A 48 13.96 14.48 -0.93
CA HIS A 48 14.00 15.59 -1.88
C HIS A 48 12.87 15.43 -2.92
N ASP A 49 12.48 16.54 -3.56
CA ASP A 49 11.41 16.58 -4.57
C ASP A 49 10.10 15.95 -4.09
N THR A 50 9.75 14.79 -4.63
CA THR A 50 8.57 14.00 -4.23
C THR A 50 8.97 12.71 -3.52
N LEU A 51 10.27 12.42 -3.36
CA LEU A 51 10.75 11.19 -2.76
C LEU A 51 10.71 11.26 -1.24
N TRP A 52 10.06 10.26 -0.66
CA TRP A 52 9.96 10.04 0.78
C TRP A 52 10.49 8.65 1.12
N GLN A 53 11.01 8.52 2.34
CA GLN A 53 11.60 7.29 2.84
C GLN A 53 10.95 6.87 4.16
N VAL A 54 10.76 5.57 4.34
CA VAL A 54 10.42 4.96 5.62
C VAL A 54 11.55 4.02 6.01
N GLU A 55 12.04 4.16 7.24
CA GLU A 55 12.97 3.20 7.84
C GLU A 55 12.18 2.06 8.47
N LEU A 56 12.67 0.84 8.29
CA LEU A 56 12.07 -0.38 8.80
C LEU A 56 13.16 -1.16 9.54
N SER A 57 12.93 -1.46 10.82
CA SER A 57 13.86 -2.25 11.63
C SER A 57 13.23 -3.58 11.98
N LEU A 58 13.86 -4.67 11.56
CA LEU A 58 13.38 -6.03 11.72
C LEU A 58 14.36 -6.79 12.61
N ALA A 59 13.89 -7.52 13.61
CA ALA A 59 14.75 -8.29 14.51
C ALA A 59 14.13 -9.63 14.92
N THR A 60 14.96 -10.65 15.16
CA THR A 60 14.55 -11.91 15.78
C THR A 60 14.26 -11.70 17.27
N PRO A 61 13.48 -12.59 17.91
CA PRO A 61 13.21 -12.49 19.34
C PRO A 61 14.40 -12.87 20.24
N GLY A 62 15.59 -13.15 19.69
CA GLY A 62 16.79 -13.31 20.51
C GLY A 62 18.00 -13.95 19.81
N VAL A 63 17.83 -15.14 19.21
CA VAL A 63 18.95 -15.84 18.56
C VAL A 63 18.92 -15.59 17.06
N ALA A 64 20.11 -15.46 16.48
CA ALA A 64 20.34 -15.48 15.05
C ALA A 64 19.71 -16.72 14.39
N VAL A 65 18.99 -16.53 13.28
CA VAL A 65 18.34 -17.61 12.55
C VAL A 65 18.79 -17.67 11.10
N ASP A 66 18.75 -18.86 10.51
CA ASP A 66 18.95 -18.99 9.08
C ASP A 66 17.69 -18.55 8.33
N GLY A 67 17.90 -17.82 7.24
CA GLY A 67 16.85 -17.28 6.40
C GLY A 67 16.13 -18.40 5.66
N ILE A 68 14.81 -18.29 5.58
CA ILE A 68 13.97 -19.13 4.74
C ILE A 68 13.47 -18.34 3.53
N SER A 69 13.20 -19.03 2.43
CA SER A 69 12.67 -18.39 1.23
C SER A 69 11.26 -17.83 1.49
N GLY A 70 11.02 -16.58 1.11
CA GLY A 70 9.70 -15.97 1.23
C GLY A 70 9.71 -14.44 1.31
N ALA A 71 8.56 -13.87 1.71
CA ALA A 71 8.41 -12.44 1.90
C ALA A 71 9.05 -12.01 3.23
N LEU A 72 9.91 -11.00 3.18
CA LEU A 72 10.58 -10.47 4.37
C LEU A 72 9.65 -9.53 5.15
N ILE A 73 9.02 -8.60 4.44
CA ILE A 73 8.12 -7.59 4.97
C ILE A 73 7.00 -7.43 3.94
N GLU A 74 5.78 -7.23 4.44
CA GLU A 74 4.64 -6.79 3.65
C GLU A 74 4.37 -5.33 3.96
N VAL A 75 4.26 -4.49 2.92
CA VAL A 75 4.05 -3.06 3.07
C VAL A 75 2.75 -2.65 2.40
N ALA A 76 1.94 -1.89 3.13
CA ALA A 76 0.71 -1.30 2.64
C ALA A 76 0.91 0.17 2.30
N PHE A 77 0.53 0.54 1.09
CA PHE A 77 0.46 1.91 0.61
C PHE A 77 -0.97 2.26 0.22
N MET A 78 -1.35 3.52 0.42
CA MET A 78 -2.51 4.12 -0.22
C MET A 78 -2.06 4.86 -1.47
N ILE A 79 -2.70 4.58 -2.62
CA ILE A 79 -2.52 5.39 -3.82
C ILE A 79 -3.32 6.68 -3.65
N ARG A 80 -2.68 7.83 -3.86
CA ARG A 80 -3.35 9.12 -3.74
C ARG A 80 -4.37 9.29 -4.85
N GLN A 81 -5.47 9.99 -4.55
CA GLN A 81 -6.49 10.31 -5.57
C GLN A 81 -5.93 11.15 -6.72
N SER A 82 -4.92 11.99 -6.43
CA SER A 82 -4.22 12.82 -7.41
C SER A 82 -3.03 12.12 -8.07
N ALA A 83 -2.82 10.83 -7.80
CA ALA A 83 -1.66 10.12 -8.32
C ALA A 83 -1.66 10.15 -9.87
N PRO A 84 -0.55 10.54 -10.52
CA PRO A 84 -0.44 10.47 -11.97
C PRO A 84 -0.60 9.03 -12.46
N LEU A 85 -1.22 8.87 -13.63
CA LEU A 85 -1.30 7.57 -14.29
C LEU A 85 0.07 7.15 -14.80
N GLY A 86 0.37 5.86 -14.73
CA GLY A 86 1.62 5.28 -15.20
C GLY A 86 2.42 4.58 -14.10
N ALA A 87 3.65 4.22 -14.44
CA ALA A 87 4.53 3.48 -13.55
C ALA A 87 5.20 4.42 -12.54
N SER A 88 5.19 4.02 -11.27
CA SER A 88 5.94 4.66 -10.20
C SER A 88 6.79 3.61 -9.49
N ALA A 89 8.02 3.99 -9.15
CA ALA A 89 9.00 3.10 -8.54
C ALA A 89 8.87 3.09 -7.02
N ILE A 90 9.17 1.94 -6.43
CA ILE A 90 9.40 1.76 -5.00
C ILE A 90 10.77 1.11 -4.86
N LEU A 91 11.65 1.75 -4.12
CA LEU A 91 13.02 1.30 -3.89
C LEU A 91 13.10 0.70 -2.50
N PHE A 92 13.72 -0.48 -2.39
CA PHE A 92 13.93 -1.18 -1.14
C PHE A 92 15.39 -1.60 -1.01
N ALA A 93 16.04 -1.29 0.11
CA ALA A 93 17.44 -1.63 0.35
C ALA A 93 17.70 -1.78 1.86
N SER A 94 18.85 -2.33 2.24
CA SER A 94 19.35 -2.20 3.61
C SER A 94 20.00 -0.84 3.84
N LYS A 95 19.96 -0.33 5.07
CA LYS A 95 20.79 0.81 5.49
C LYS A 95 22.26 0.43 5.43
N ALA A 96 23.13 1.41 5.20
CA ALA A 96 24.58 1.21 5.17
C ALA A 96 25.16 0.67 6.50
N ALA A 97 24.48 0.95 7.62
CA ALA A 97 24.87 0.49 8.95
C ALA A 97 24.13 -0.79 9.39
N SER A 98 23.31 -1.40 8.52
CA SER A 98 22.63 -2.66 8.82
C SER A 98 23.65 -3.79 8.93
N ASP A 99 23.45 -4.69 9.88
CA ASP A 99 24.28 -5.89 10.05
C ASP A 99 24.20 -6.82 8.82
N TYR A 100 23.09 -6.72 8.07
CA TYR A 100 22.85 -7.47 6.85
C TYR A 100 22.71 -6.54 5.65
N VAL A 101 23.50 -6.83 4.62
CA VAL A 101 23.43 -6.15 3.33
C VAL A 101 22.34 -6.80 2.49
N VAL A 102 21.25 -6.07 2.28
CA VAL A 102 20.22 -6.41 1.32
C VAL A 102 20.44 -5.54 0.08
N PRO A 103 20.78 -6.13 -1.08
CA PRO A 103 20.96 -5.37 -2.31
C PRO A 103 19.72 -4.54 -2.63
N GLU A 104 19.95 -3.36 -3.21
CA GLU A 104 18.85 -2.50 -3.66
C GLU A 104 17.99 -3.24 -4.69
N GLN A 105 16.67 -3.19 -4.48
CA GLN A 105 15.68 -3.71 -5.39
C GLN A 105 14.66 -2.62 -5.73
N VAL A 106 14.32 -2.54 -7.01
CA VAL A 106 13.30 -1.63 -7.52
C VAL A 106 12.04 -2.41 -7.87
N GLY A 107 10.97 -2.14 -7.14
CA GLY A 107 9.61 -2.54 -7.50
C GLY A 107 8.91 -1.45 -8.32
N TRP A 108 7.96 -1.83 -9.15
CA TRP A 108 7.17 -0.90 -9.95
C TRP A 108 5.69 -1.15 -9.72
N ILE A 109 4.93 -0.07 -9.48
CA ILE A 109 3.47 -0.09 -9.42
C ILE A 109 2.94 0.77 -10.55
N ASN A 110 2.00 0.23 -11.33
CA ASN A 110 1.36 0.96 -12.41
C ASN A 110 -0.01 1.48 -11.97
N VAL A 111 -0.14 2.80 -11.86
CA VAL A 111 -1.40 3.47 -11.55
C VAL A 111 -2.24 3.55 -12.82
N THR A 112 -3.41 2.93 -12.79
CA THR A 112 -4.36 2.88 -13.92
C THR A 112 -5.62 3.67 -13.61
N GLN A 113 -6.35 4.05 -14.66
CA GLN A 113 -7.68 4.63 -14.45
C GLN A 113 -8.59 3.60 -13.77
N GLY A 114 -9.14 3.98 -12.62
CA GLY A 114 -10.21 3.21 -12.00
C GLY A 114 -11.39 3.13 -12.97
N SER A 115 -11.95 1.93 -13.15
CA SER A 115 -13.18 1.78 -13.92
C SER A 115 -14.29 2.55 -13.21
N ILE A 116 -14.69 3.70 -13.75
CA ILE A 116 -15.98 4.30 -13.44
C ILE A 116 -17.00 3.39 -14.14
N GLN A 117 -17.35 2.26 -13.52
CA GLN A 117 -18.64 1.66 -13.85
C GLN A 117 -19.68 2.66 -13.32
N PRO A 118 -20.46 3.33 -14.18
CA PRO A 118 -21.59 4.08 -13.68
C PRO A 118 -22.46 3.07 -12.93
N VAL A 119 -22.56 3.23 -11.61
CA VAL A 119 -23.53 2.48 -10.81
C VAL A 119 -24.88 2.76 -11.47
N PRO A 120 -25.56 1.76 -12.07
CA PRO A 120 -26.86 2.02 -12.66
C PRO A 120 -27.74 2.58 -11.55
N GLU A 121 -28.28 3.78 -11.73
CA GLU A 121 -29.23 4.32 -10.76
C GLU A 121 -30.34 3.27 -10.58
N PRO A 122 -30.70 2.93 -9.32
CA PRO A 122 -31.75 1.96 -9.12
C PRO A 122 -33.02 2.49 -9.79
N THR A 123 -33.67 1.63 -10.58
CA THR A 123 -34.92 1.91 -11.31
C THR A 123 -36.06 2.40 -10.41
N SER A 124 -35.87 2.36 -9.08
CA SER A 124 -36.73 2.98 -8.09
C SER A 124 -36.80 4.51 -8.22
N SER A 125 -35.72 5.20 -8.61
CA SER A 125 -35.71 6.67 -8.76
C SER A 125 -36.72 7.13 -9.83
N THR A 126 -36.78 6.41 -10.94
CA THR A 126 -37.74 6.64 -12.04
C THR A 126 -39.17 6.31 -11.62
N LEU A 127 -39.37 5.23 -10.85
CA LEU A 127 -40.68 4.85 -10.31
C LEU A 127 -41.21 5.88 -9.30
N VAL A 128 -40.35 6.44 -8.45
CA VAL A 128 -40.72 7.50 -7.50
C VAL A 128 -41.10 8.78 -8.25
N ALA A 129 -40.32 9.18 -9.27
CA ALA A 129 -40.64 10.33 -10.10
C ALA A 129 -41.99 10.17 -10.84
N MET A 130 -42.25 8.98 -11.41
CA MET A 130 -43.53 8.67 -12.06
C MET A 130 -44.69 8.62 -11.06
N GLY A 131 -44.48 8.07 -9.87
CA GLY A 131 -45.48 8.04 -8.80
C GLY A 131 -45.90 9.44 -8.34
N LEU A 132 -44.93 10.34 -8.17
CA LEU A 132 -45.17 11.75 -7.83
C LEU A 132 -45.97 12.46 -8.93
N LEU A 133 -45.65 12.24 -10.21
CA LEU A 133 -46.40 12.81 -11.33
C LEU A 133 -47.85 12.30 -11.38
N ALA A 134 -48.08 11.01 -11.11
CA ALA A 134 -49.42 10.43 -11.06
C ALA A 134 -50.25 11.01 -9.90
N LEU A 135 -49.66 11.19 -8.72
CA LEU A 135 -50.29 11.81 -7.55
C LEU A 135 -50.66 13.28 -7.80
N VAL A 136 -49.78 14.06 -8.41
CA VAL A 136 -50.05 15.46 -8.78
C VAL A 136 -51.18 15.52 -9.81
N GLY A 137 -51.16 14.65 -10.82
CA GLY A 137 -52.22 14.58 -11.83
C GLY A 137 -53.59 14.21 -11.25
N TRP A 138 -53.62 13.32 -10.26
CA TRP A 138 -54.86 12.92 -9.58
C TRP A 138 -55.40 14.01 -8.67
N SER A 139 -54.53 14.68 -7.90
CA SER A 139 -54.94 15.76 -6.99
C SER A 139 -55.60 16.95 -7.72
N ARG A 140 -55.22 17.20 -8.98
CA ARG A 140 -55.81 18.25 -9.83
C ARG A 140 -57.19 17.89 -10.39
N ARG A 141 -57.56 16.60 -10.41
CA ARG A 141 -58.88 16.13 -10.88
C ARG A 141 -59.92 16.01 -9.77
N LEU A 142 -59.49 16.07 -8.50
CA LEU A 142 -60.35 15.98 -7.32
C LEU A 142 -60.65 17.35 -6.68
N ARG A 143 -60.18 18.44 -7.29
CA ARG A 143 -60.64 19.82 -7.03
C ARG A 143 -61.58 20.23 -8.15
#